data_AF-A0A2U3LWK9-F1
#
_entry.id   AF-A0A2U3LWK9-F1
#
_cell.length_a   1.000
_cell.length_b   1.000
_cell.length_c   1.000
_cell.angle_alpha   90.00
_cell.angle_beta   90.00
_cell.angle_gamma   90.00
#
_symmetry.space_group_name_H-M   'P 1'
#
loop_
_entity.id
_entity.type
_entity.pdbx_description
1 polymer ?
#
loop_
_entity_poly.entity_id
_entity_poly.type
_entity_poly.pdbx_seq_one_letter_code
_entity_poly.pdbx_strand_id
1 'polypeptide(L)' 'MMPAGAIDLLQPCDAILLGAVGHPEIADHTTLNGLLLPIRRTFDQYANVRPAYLYPGVESPLAKARGDDRVSFEE' A
#
# COMPACT_ATOMS: atom_id res chain seq x y z
N MET A 1 -7.31 10.56 -11.45
CA MET A 1 -6.82 9.33 -12.10
C MET A 1 -5.37 9.49 -12.47
N MET A 2 -4.64 8.39 -12.67
CA MET A 2 -3.23 8.45 -13.08
C MET A 2 -3.11 9.13 -14.47
N PRO A 3 -2.20 10.11 -14.63
CA PRO A 3 -1.98 10.74 -15.93
C PRO A 3 -1.37 9.75 -16.94
N ALA A 4 -1.64 9.98 -18.23
CA ALA A 4 -1.03 9.19 -19.30
C ALA A 4 0.50 9.31 -19.26
N GLY A 5 1.21 8.19 -19.41
CA GLY A 5 2.68 8.13 -19.34
C GLY A 5 3.29 8.12 -17.93
N ALA A 6 2.47 8.08 -16.87
CA ALA A 6 2.98 8.03 -15.50
C ALA A 6 3.81 6.75 -15.22
N ILE A 7 3.45 5.62 -15.83
CA ILE A 7 4.23 4.38 -15.69
C ILE A 7 5.62 4.54 -16.31
N ASP A 8 5.73 5.17 -17.49
CA ASP A 8 7.01 5.41 -18.16
C ASP A 8 7.92 6.31 -17.33
N LEU A 9 7.33 7.25 -16.57
CA LEU A 9 8.06 8.11 -15.63
C LEU A 9 8.53 7.35 -14.38
N LEU A 10 7.76 6.37 -13.90
CA LEU A 10 8.06 5.58 -12.70
C LEU A 10 9.04 4.43 -12.98
N GLN A 11 9.02 3.86 -14.18
CA GLN A 11 9.85 2.71 -14.56
C GLN A 11 11.37 2.89 -14.35
N PRO A 12 12.00 4.06 -14.59
CA PRO A 12 13.42 4.24 -14.32
C PRO A 12 13.77 4.47 -12.85
N CYS A 13 12.80 4.60 -11.94
CA CYS A 13 13.06 4.79 -10.51
C CYS A 13 13.40 3.47 -9.82
N ASP A 14 14.34 3.49 -8.87
CA ASP A 14 14.69 2.29 -8.09
C ASP A 14 13.58 1.85 -7.12
N ALA A 15 12.77 2.80 -6.65
CA ALA A 15 11.65 2.55 -5.74
C ALA A 15 10.56 3.62 -5.86
N ILE A 16 9.33 3.25 -5.48
CA ILE A 16 8.17 4.15 -5.46
C ILE A 16 7.74 4.37 -4.01
N LEU A 17 7.85 5.61 -3.52
CA LEU A 17 7.25 6.01 -2.24
C LEU A 17 5.84 6.56 -2.51
N LEU A 18 4.82 5.80 -2.13
CA LEU A 18 3.42 6.16 -2.33
C LEU A 18 2.77 6.51 -0.99
N GLY A 19 2.05 7.64 -0.95
CA GLY A 19 1.22 8.03 0.19
C GLY A 19 -0.16 7.32 0.18
N ALA A 20 -1.22 8.08 0.35
CA ALA A 20 -2.61 7.60 0.22
C ALA A 20 -3.26 8.14 -1.06
N VAL A 21 -4.14 7.34 -1.67
CA VAL A 21 -4.84 7.69 -2.91
C VAL A 21 -6.33 7.47 -2.70
N GLY A 22 -7.11 8.55 -2.69
CA GLY A 22 -8.55 8.51 -2.44
C GLY A 22 -9.09 9.92 -2.20
N HIS A 23 -10.36 10.15 -2.55
CA HIS A 23 -11.06 11.39 -2.22
C HIS A 23 -12.54 11.06 -1.97
N PRO A 24 -13.21 11.62 -0.94
CA PRO A 24 -14.59 11.26 -0.58
C PRO A 24 -15.61 11.42 -1.72
N GLU A 25 -15.35 12.35 -2.65
CA GLU A 25 -16.22 12.62 -3.80
C GLU A 25 -15.98 11.69 -4.99
N ILE A 26 -14.95 10.84 -4.94
CA ILE A 26 -14.57 9.92 -6.00
C ILE A 26 -14.77 8.50 -5.48
N ALA A 27 -15.54 7.69 -6.22
CA ALA A 27 -15.77 6.31 -5.82
C ALA A 27 -14.45 5.52 -5.70
N ASP A 28 -14.32 4.72 -4.65
CA ASP A 28 -13.07 4.01 -4.31
C ASP A 28 -12.57 3.10 -5.44
N HIS A 29 -13.48 2.42 -6.15
CA HIS A 29 -13.10 1.56 -7.27
C HIS A 29 -12.43 2.34 -8.42
N THR A 30 -12.76 3.62 -8.56
CA THR A 30 -12.21 4.51 -9.59
C THR A 30 -10.76 4.88 -9.27
N THR A 31 -10.46 5.16 -8.00
CA THR A 31 -9.10 5.51 -7.55
C THR A 31 -8.19 4.29 -7.48
N LEU A 32 -8.71 3.14 -7.03
CA LEU A 32 -7.98 1.87 -6.99
C LEU A 32 -7.63 1.34 -8.38
N ASN A 33 -8.63 1.20 -9.27
CA ASN A 33 -8.39 0.68 -10.62
C ASN A 33 -7.62 1.66 -11.50
N GLY A 34 -7.74 2.97 -11.23
CA GLY A 34 -7.13 4.01 -12.06
C GLY A 34 -5.71 4.41 -11.68
N LEU A 35 -5.14 3.85 -10.60
CA LEU A 35 -3.79 4.21 -10.16
C LEU A 35 -3.05 3.08 -9.42
N LEU A 36 -3.60 2.58 -8.31
CA LEU A 36 -2.88 1.61 -7.48
C LEU A 36 -2.73 0.24 -8.15
N LEU A 37 -3.82 -0.30 -8.72
CA LEU A 37 -3.79 -1.61 -9.37
C LEU A 37 -2.93 -1.64 -10.65
N PRO A 38 -2.95 -0.62 -11.52
CA PRO A 38 -2.02 -0.52 -12.64
C PRO A 38 -0.56 -0.58 -12.21
N ILE A 39 -0.16 0.20 -11.20
CA ILE A 39 1.22 0.18 -10.68
C ILE A 39 1.61 -1.22 -10.21
N ARG A 40 0.75 -1.85 -9.40
CA ARG A 40 1.03 -3.20 -8.87
C ARG A 40 1.15 -4.25 -9.98
N ARG A 41 0.25 -4.23 -10.96
CA ARG A 41 0.22 -5.20 -12.05
C ARG A 41 1.36 -4.98 -13.06
N THR A 42 1.69 -3.74 -13.37
CA THR A 42 2.73 -3.43 -14.38
C THR A 42 4.14 -3.65 -13.84
N PHE A 43 4.39 -3.38 -12.55
CA PHE A 43 5.68 -3.64 -11.91
C PHE A 43 5.77 -5.00 -11.22
N ASP A 44 4.79 -5.88 -11.45
CA ASP A 44 4.73 -7.23 -10.87
C ASP A 44 4.94 -7.23 -9.34
N GLN A 45 4.29 -6.30 -8.65
CA GLN A 45 4.33 -6.17 -7.19
C GLN A 45 3.40 -7.20 -6.53
N TYR A 46 3.68 -8.48 -6.74
CA TYR A 46 2.90 -9.60 -6.19
C TYR A 46 3.08 -9.76 -4.68
N ALA A 47 4.23 -9.34 -4.13
CA ALA A 47 4.51 -9.48 -2.71
C ALA A 47 4.02 -8.25 -1.93
N ASN A 48 2.89 -8.38 -1.23
CA ASN A 48 2.43 -7.36 -0.30
C ASN A 48 2.94 -7.65 1.12
N VAL A 49 4.07 -7.02 1.49
CA VAL A 49 4.68 -7.17 2.80
C VAL A 49 4.01 -6.22 3.79
N ARG A 50 3.38 -6.77 4.83
CA ARG A 50 2.65 -6.01 5.85
C ARG A 50 3.16 -6.35 7.25
N PRO A 51 4.17 -5.64 7.76
CA PRO A 51 4.60 -5.78 9.15
C PRO A 51 3.52 -5.30 10.12
N ALA A 52 3.22 -6.13 11.11
CA ALA A 52 2.36 -5.81 12.25
C ALA A 52 3.24 -5.78 13.50
N TYR A 53 3.47 -4.58 14.02
CA TYR A 53 4.29 -4.34 15.21
C TYR A 53 3.51 -3.51 16.21
N LEU A 54 3.46 -3.97 17.46
CA LEU A 54 2.90 -3.20 18.57
C LEU A 54 4.05 -2.51 19.32
N TYR A 55 4.16 -1.20 19.12
CA TYR A 55 5.19 -0.38 19.76
C TYR A 55 4.97 -0.25 21.28
N PRO A 56 6.05 -0.21 22.09
CA PRO A 56 5.94 0.11 23.50
C PRO A 56 5.23 1.45 23.72
N GLY A 57 4.20 1.47 24.56
CA GLY A 57 3.41 2.67 24.85
C GLY A 57 2.19 2.89 23.97
N VAL A 58 1.96 2.06 22.94
CA VAL A 58 0.72 2.08 22.16
C VAL A 58 -0.28 1.09 22.77
N GLU A 59 -1.47 1.56 23.13
CA GLU A 59 -2.53 0.68 23.65
C GLU A 59 -3.11 -0.18 22.52
N SER A 60 -3.12 -1.49 22.73
CA SER A 60 -3.76 -2.43 21.81
C SER A 60 -5.24 -2.61 22.20
N PRO A 61 -6.16 -2.68 21.22
CA PRO A 61 -7.55 -3.05 21.49
C PRO A 61 -7.70 -4.50 22.01
N LEU A 62 -6.67 -5.32 21.87
CA LEU A 62 -6.64 -6.69 22.39
C LEU A 62 -6.07 -6.70 23.82
N ALA A 63 -6.87 -7.16 24.78
CA ALA A 63 -6.57 -7.13 26.21
C ALA A 63 -5.24 -7.79 26.65
N LYS A 64 -4.60 -8.59 25.79
CA LYS A 64 -3.33 -9.29 26.07
C LYS A 64 -2.37 -9.29 24.88
N ALA A 65 -2.50 -8.36 23.93
CA ALA A 65 -1.52 -8.30 22.85
C ALA A 65 -0.12 -8.03 23.41
N ARG A 66 0.82 -8.89 23.05
CA ARG A 66 2.24 -8.74 23.36
C ARG A 66 2.91 -8.15 22.13
N GLY A 67 3.89 -7.28 22.33
CA GLY A 67 4.70 -6.73 21.24
C GLY A 67 5.54 -7.83 20.60
N ASP A 68 5.00 -8.46 19.56
CA ASP A 68 5.74 -9.29 18.63
C ASP A 68 5.84 -8.58 17.27
N ASP A 69 6.94 -8.83 16.56
CA ASP A 69 7.14 -8.37 15.19
C ASP A 69 6.68 -9.46 14.25
N ARG A 70 5.51 -9.26 13.62
CA ARG A 70 4.90 -10.26 12.73
C ARG A 70 4.80 -9.69 11.34
N VAL A 71 5.54 -10.27 10.39
CA VAL A 71 5.42 -9.93 8.98
C VAL A 71 4.42 -10.89 8.33
N SER A 72 3.30 -10.35 7.83
CA SER A 72 2.39 -11.09 6.96
C SER A 72 2.69 -10.78 5.49
N PHE A 73 2.69 -11.83 4.67
CA PHE A 73 2.75 -11.74 3.21
C PHE A 73 1.37 -12.10 2.66
N GLU A 74 0.83 -11.23 1.80
CA GLU A 74 -0.39 -11.49 1.04
C GLU A 74 -0.02 -11.54 -0.46
N GLU A 75 -0.58 -12.51 -1.19
CA GLU A 75 -0.49 -12.64 -2.67
C GLU A 75 -1.44 -11.68 -3.40
#